data_AF-A0A9E1MT28-F1
#
_entry.id   AF-A0A9E1MT28-F1
#
_cell.length_a   1.000
_cell.length_b   1.000
_cell.length_c   1.000
_cell.angle_alpha   90.00
_cell.angle_beta   90.00
_cell.angle_gamma   90.00
#
_symmetry.space_group_name_H-M   'P 1'
#
loop_
_entity.id
_entity.type
_entity.pdbx_description
1 polymer ?
#
loop_
_entity_poly.entity_id
_entity_poly.type
_entity_poly.pdbx_seq_one_letter_code
_entity_poly.pdbx_strand_id
1 'polypeptide(L)' 'MTSLSIKNMSIEQKLSTMELIWDDLCHNDQVNSPDWHLDVLKAREKNNETSINWSEAKQKIIDRTR' A
#
# COMPACT_ATOMS: atom_id res chain seq x y z
N MET A 1 -24.07 -3.13 -13.92
CA MET A 1 -23.08 -2.55 -12.98
C MET A 1 -23.74 -2.46 -11.62
N THR A 2 -23.28 -3.23 -10.65
CA THR A 2 -23.72 -3.14 -9.25
C THR A 2 -23.07 -1.93 -8.60
N SER A 3 -23.77 -0.80 -8.60
CA SER A 3 -23.33 0.40 -7.89
C SER A 3 -23.52 0.16 -6.39
N LEU A 4 -22.44 -0.14 -5.66
CA LEU A 4 -22.43 -0.03 -4.20
C LEU A 4 -22.75 1.43 -3.84
N SER A 5 -23.82 1.65 -3.07
CA SER A 5 -24.17 3.00 -2.59
C SER A 5 -23.25 3.42 -1.45
N ILE A 6 -21.99 3.69 -1.78
CA ILE A 6 -20.96 4.15 -0.84
C ILE A 6 -21.39 5.46 -0.17
N LYS A 7 -22.21 6.27 -0.86
CA LYS A 7 -22.70 7.55 -0.33
C LYS A 7 -23.49 7.40 0.98
N ASN A 8 -24.21 6.30 1.17
CA ASN A 8 -25.06 6.09 2.34
C ASN A 8 -24.36 5.37 3.51
N MET A 9 -23.11 4.96 3.33
CA MET A 9 -22.34 4.29 4.38
C MET A 9 -21.83 5.31 5.41
N SER A 10 -21.81 4.92 6.68
CA SER A 10 -21.05 5.61 7.72
C SER A 10 -19.55 5.57 7.42
N ILE A 11 -18.76 6.38 8.11
CA ILE A 11 -17.31 6.40 7.92
C ILE A 11 -16.71 5.03 8.30
N GLU A 12 -17.17 4.44 9.39
CA GLU A 12 -16.73 3.13 9.88
C GLU A 12 -17.03 2.03 8.85
N GLN A 13 -18.21 2.06 8.25
CA GLN A 13 -18.59 1.12 7.20
C GLN A 13 -17.73 1.27 5.95
N LYS A 14 -17.41 2.51 5.55
CA LYS A 14 -16.50 2.77 4.43
C LYS A 14 -15.11 2.22 4.69
N LEU A 15 -14.56 2.50 5.87
CA LEU A 15 -13.23 2.04 6.25
C LEU A 15 -13.17 0.50 6.28
N SER A 16 -14.12 -0.16 6.93
CA SER A 16 -14.18 -1.63 6.96
C SER A 16 -14.35 -2.23 5.56
N THR A 17 -15.18 -1.61 4.71
CA THR A 17 -15.33 -2.05 3.32
C THR A 17 -14.04 -1.88 2.52
N MET A 18 -13.31 -0.78 2.73
CA MET A 18 -12.00 -0.56 2.11
C MET A 18 -10.98 -1.60 2.54
N GLU A 19 -10.94 -1.96 3.82
CA GLU A 19 -10.05 -3.00 4.36
C GLU A 19 -10.34 -4.37 3.74
N LEU A 20 -11.61 -4.76 3.66
CA LEU A 20 -12.01 -6.02 3.05
C LEU A 20 -11.66 -6.10 1.56
N ILE A 21 -11.88 -5.00 0.82
CA ILE A 21 -11.49 -4.92 -0.60
C ILE A 21 -9.97 -5.00 -0.72
N TRP A 22 -9.24 -4.29 0.13
CA TRP A 22 -7.78 -4.27 0.09
C TRP A 22 -7.19 -5.65 0.40
N ASP A 23 -7.73 -6.33 1.41
CA ASP A 23 -7.34 -7.70 1.76
C ASP A 23 -7.58 -8.67 0.61
N ASP A 24 -8.76 -8.64 -0.03
CA ASP A 24 -9.08 -9.47 -1.19
C ASP A 24 -8.10 -9.23 -2.37
N LEU A 25 -7.80 -7.95 -2.66
CA LEU A 25 -6.85 -7.59 -3.70
C LEU A 25 -5.42 -8.05 -3.40
N CYS A 26 -4.98 -7.97 -2.15
CA CYS A 26 -3.66 -8.43 -1.71
C CYS A 26 -3.48 -9.95 -1.86
N HIS A 27 -4.56 -10.72 -1.78
CA HIS A 27 -4.51 -12.18 -1.97
C HIS A 27 -4.72 -12.61 -3.43
N ASN A 28 -5.01 -11.65 -4.33
CA ASN A 28 -5.28 -11.91 -5.73
C ASN A 28 -4.16 -11.32 -6.61
N ASP A 29 -3.00 -12.00 -6.63
CA ASP A 29 -1.75 -11.62 -7.31
C ASP A 29 -1.80 -11.57 -8.85
N GLN A 30 -2.98 -11.46 -9.45
CA GLN A 30 -3.17 -11.51 -10.90
C GLN A 30 -2.79 -10.20 -11.61
N VAL A 31 -2.44 -9.14 -10.88
CA VAL A 31 -2.11 -7.83 -11.46
C VAL A 31 -0.60 -7.69 -11.60
N ASN A 32 -0.12 -7.81 -12.85
CA ASN A 32 1.26 -7.48 -13.17
C ASN A 32 1.54 -6.01 -12.91
N SER A 33 2.67 -5.73 -12.25
CA SER A 33 3.17 -4.36 -12.14
C SER A 33 3.40 -3.78 -13.55
N PRO A 34 3.06 -2.50 -13.80
CA PRO A 34 3.39 -1.84 -15.05
C PRO A 34 4.91 -1.80 -15.29
N ASP A 35 5.34 -1.83 -16.55
CA ASP A 35 6.77 -1.89 -16.93
C ASP A 35 7.60 -0.74 -16.32
N TRP A 36 7.01 0.47 -16.23
CA TRP A 36 7.69 1.64 -15.67
C TRP A 36 8.07 1.46 -14.19
N HIS A 37 7.39 0.58 -13.45
CA HIS A 37 7.67 0.34 -12.04
C HIS A 37 9.10 -0.21 -11.85
N LEU A 38 9.54 -1.09 -12.74
CA LEU A 38 10.89 -1.64 -12.73
C LEU A 38 11.94 -0.55 -12.99
N ASP A 39 11.67 0.38 -13.90
CA ASP A 39 12.60 1.47 -14.22
C ASP A 39 12.81 2.40 -13.03
N VAL A 40 11.74 2.69 -12.27
CA VAL A 40 11.83 3.46 -11.02
C VAL A 40 12.66 2.73 -9.97
N LEU A 41 12.47 1.42 -9.80
CA LEU A 41 13.25 0.62 -8.85
C LEU A 41 14.74 0.64 -9.20
N LYS A 42 15.08 0.43 -10.48
CA LYS A 42 16.48 0.50 -10.97
C LYS A 42 17.10 1.88 -10.75
N ALA A 43 16.34 2.94 -10.98
CA ALA A 43 16.81 4.31 -10.76
C ALA A 43 17.14 4.57 -9.28
N ARG A 44 16.33 4.07 -8.35
CA ARG A 44 16.56 4.19 -6.90
C ARG A 44 17.75 3.37 -6.42
N GLU A 45 17.89 2.14 -6.92
CA GLU A 45 19.04 1.28 -6.59
C GLU A 45 20.36 1.92 -7.01
N LYS A 46 20.40 2.54 -8.20
CA LYS A 46 21.59 3.26 -8.70
C LYS A 46 21.99 4.47 -7.85
N ASN A 47 21.05 5.07 -7.13
CA ASN A 47 21.30 6.21 -6.25
C ASN A 47 21.83 5.78 -4.86
N ASN A 48 22.10 4.48 -4.65
CA ASN A 48 22.51 3.91 -3.36
C ASN A 48 21.56 4.27 -2.21
N GLU A 49 20.27 4.48 -2.50
CA GLU A 49 19.27 4.63 -1.45
C GLU A 49 19.19 3.32 -0.67
N THR A 50 19.53 3.37 0.62
CA THR A 50 19.50 2.18 1.46
C THR A 50 18.06 1.79 1.74
N SER A 51 17.62 0.70 1.12
CA SER A 51 16.39 0.03 1.53
C SER A 51 16.62 -0.58 2.89
N ILE A 52 15.79 -0.22 3.86
CA ILE A 52 15.76 -0.84 5.18
C ILE A 52 14.49 -1.66 5.32
N ASN A 53 14.54 -2.69 6.15
CA ASN A 53 13.36 -3.49 6.43
C ASN A 53 12.26 -2.59 7.02
N TRP A 54 11.00 -2.81 6.64
CA TRP A 54 9.87 -2.02 7.14
C TRP A 54 9.80 -1.98 8.68
N SER A 55 10.06 -3.09 9.36
CA SER A 55 10.09 -3.15 10.82
C SER A 55 11.17 -2.24 11.41
N GLU A 56 12.34 -2.16 10.76
CA GLU A 56 13.43 -1.26 11.17
C GLU A 56 13.05 0.22 10.90
N ALA A 57 12.44 0.51 9.75
CA ALA A 57 11.95 1.85 9.43
C ALA A 57 10.92 2.34 10.45
N LYS A 58 9.96 1.48 10.81
CA LYS A 58 8.93 1.77 11.81
C LYS A 58 9.55 2.09 13.17
N GLN A 59 10.54 1.31 13.61
CA GLN A 59 11.23 1.55 14.87
C GLN A 59 11.95 2.92 14.87
N LYS A 60 12.68 3.25 13.80
CA LYS A 60 13.34 4.56 13.66
C LYS A 60 12.38 5.74 13.74
N ILE A 61 11.16 5.61 13.20
CA ILE A 61 10.12 6.66 13.28
C ILE A 61 9.63 6.81 14.72
N ILE A 62 9.34 5.70 15.41
CA ILE A 62 8.91 5.72 16.80
C ILE A 62 9.97 6.39 17.69
N ASP A 63 11.23 6.00 17.53
CA ASP A 63 12.34 6.53 18.35
C ASP A 63 12.56 8.04 18.14
N ARG A 64 12.25 8.57 16.95
CA ARG A 64 12.38 10.01 16.62
C ARG A 64 11.23 10.87 17.13
N THR A 65 10.07 10.27 17.40
CA THR A 65 8.84 11.00 17.73
C THR A 65 8.52 10.93 19.22
N ARG A 66 9.38 10.27 20.01
CA ARG A 66 9.28 10.13 21.46
C ARG A 66 10.33 11.01 22.14
#